data_AF-M0QI61-F1
#
_entry.id   AF-M0QI61-F1
#
_cell.length_a   1.000
_cell.length_b   1.000
_cell.length_c   1.000
_cell.angle_alpha   90.00
_cell.angle_beta   90.00
_cell.angle_gamma   90.00
#
_symmetry.space_group_name_H-M   'P 1'
#
loop_
_entity.id
_entity.type
_entity.pdbx_description
1 polymer ?
#
loop_
_entity_poly.entity_id
_entity_poly.type
_entity_poly.pdbx_seq_one_letter_code
_entity_poly.pdbx_strand_id
1 'polypeptide(L)' 'MTFLFAVIGIVAIGFLLWRAFGPQLGGGDEVDTPPRARGPLGPDDDPDFIIDLDRRTRGPNGSDSDDN' A
#
# COMPACT_ATOMS: atom_id res chain seq x y z
N MET A 1 -0.08 36.09 30.00
CA MET A 1 -0.65 36.11 28.63
C MET A 1 0.17 35.32 27.63
N THR A 2 1.51 35.47 27.61
CA THR A 2 2.43 34.68 26.75
C THR A 2 2.38 33.17 26.98
N PHE A 3 2.09 32.73 28.20
CA PHE A 3 1.93 31.32 28.53
C PHE A 3 0.87 30.60 27.69
N LEU A 4 -0.24 31.27 27.34
CA LEU A 4 -1.27 30.66 26.51
C LEU A 4 -0.74 30.35 25.10
N PHE A 5 -0.02 31.30 24.50
CA PHE A 5 0.62 31.11 23.19
C PHE A 5 1.71 30.04 23.23
N ALA A 6 2.48 29.96 24.32
CA ALA A 6 3.49 28.91 24.49
C ALA A 6 2.87 27.52 24.54
N VAL A 7 1.76 27.35 25.28
CA VAL A 7 1.04 26.05 25.35
C VAL A 7 0.48 25.66 23.99
N ILE A 8 -0.15 26.59 23.28
CA ILE A 8 -0.69 26.35 21.93
C ILE A 8 0.44 25.98 20.96
N GLY A 9 1.58 26.69 21.02
CA GLY A 9 2.74 26.40 20.20
C GLY A 9 3.31 25.01 20.43
N ILE A 10 3.44 24.58 21.68
CA ILE A 10 3.93 23.23 22.02
C ILE A 10 2.98 22.15 21.50
N VAL A 11 1.66 22.34 21.66
CA VAL A 11 0.66 21.38 21.15
C VAL A 11 0.70 21.32 19.63
N ALA A 12 0.81 22.45 18.94
CA ALA A 12 0.91 22.49 17.48
C ALA A 12 2.16 21.78 16.97
N ILE A 13 3.32 22.02 17.58
CA ILE A 13 4.58 21.36 17.21
C ILE A 13 4.49 19.84 17.46
N GLY A 14 3.97 19.42 18.62
CA GLY A 14 3.74 18.00 18.91
C GLY A 14 2.82 17.33 17.90
N PHE A 15 1.76 18.02 17.48
CA PHE A 15 0.85 17.55 16.44
C PHE A 15 1.52 17.45 15.07
N LEU A 16 2.34 18.43 14.68
CA LEU A 16 3.12 18.37 13.43
C LEU A 16 4.12 17.22 13.45
N LEU A 17 4.83 17.01 14.56
CA LEU A 17 5.77 15.91 14.72
C LEU A 17 5.07 14.56 14.69
N TRP A 18 3.87 14.45 15.27
CA TRP A 18 3.05 13.25 15.17
C TRP A 18 2.49 13.04 13.75
N ARG A 19 2.13 14.10 13.03
CA ARG A 19 1.65 13.99 11.64
C ARG A 19 2.76 13.66 10.65
N ALA A 20 3.99 14.09 10.92
CA ALA A 20 5.16 13.88 10.06
C ALA A 20 5.93 12.58 10.36
N PHE A 21 5.99 12.17 11.63
CA PHE A 21 6.78 11.02 12.09
C PHE A 21 5.96 9.99 12.89
N GLY A 22 4.64 10.15 12.94
CA GLY A 22 3.75 9.18 13.58
C GLY A 22 3.92 7.79 12.96
N PRO A 23 3.53 6.72 13.68
CA PRO A 23 3.58 5.37 13.15
C PRO A 23 2.85 5.37 11.81
N GLN A 24 3.55 5.08 10.72
CA GLN A 24 2.97 4.86 9.40
C GLN A 24 2.09 3.60 9.52
N LEU A 25 0.91 3.73 10.11
CA LEU A 25 -0.15 2.74 10.05
C LEU A 25 -0.71 2.76 8.64
N GLY A 26 0.10 2.33 7.67
CA GLY A 26 -0.33 1.75 6.40
C GLY A 26 -1.34 2.49 5.53
N GLY A 27 -1.54 3.80 5.65
CA GLY A 27 -2.44 4.50 4.72
C GLY A 27 -2.69 5.95 5.06
N GLY A 28 -2.47 6.82 4.07
CA GLY A 28 -3.19 8.08 4.01
C GLY A 28 -2.42 9.32 4.45
N ASP A 29 -1.19 9.48 3.98
CA ASP A 29 -0.83 10.81 3.49
C ASP A 29 -1.46 10.97 2.09
N GLU A 30 -2.79 11.00 2.04
CA GLU A 30 -3.56 11.21 0.82
C GLU A 30 -3.78 12.72 0.69
N VAL A 31 -2.69 13.41 0.36
CA VAL A 31 -2.77 14.62 -0.44
C VAL A 31 -3.41 14.19 -1.76
N ASP A 32 -4.66 14.59 -2.00
CA ASP A 32 -5.32 14.74 -3.30
C ASP A 32 -4.89 13.76 -4.41
N THR A 33 -4.78 12.47 -4.10
CA THR A 33 -4.65 11.46 -5.14
C THR A 33 -6.05 10.88 -5.28
N PRO A 34 -6.82 11.21 -6.34
CA PRO A 34 -8.07 10.50 -6.59
C PRO A 34 -7.76 9.00 -6.52
N PRO A 35 -8.65 8.17 -5.92
CA PRO A 35 -8.41 6.73 -5.80
C PRO A 35 -7.95 6.29 -7.16
N ARG A 36 -6.67 5.88 -7.26
CA ARG A 36 -6.01 5.65 -8.53
C ARG A 36 -6.91 4.67 -9.23
N ALA A 37 -7.74 5.19 -10.15
CA ALA A 37 -8.64 4.38 -10.92
C ALA A 37 -7.67 3.41 -11.54
N ARG A 38 -7.72 2.15 -11.11
CA ARG A 38 -6.93 1.09 -11.70
C ARG A 38 -7.19 1.30 -13.17
N GLY A 39 -6.18 1.83 -13.88
CA GLY A 39 -6.25 1.91 -15.33
C GLY A 39 -6.59 0.52 -15.82
N PRO A 40 -7.07 0.36 -17.07
CA PRO A 40 -7.35 -0.97 -17.61
C PRO A 40 -6.23 -1.91 -17.19
N LEU A 41 -6.52 -2.83 -16.26
CA LEU A 41 -5.53 -3.77 -15.78
C LEU A 41 -5.09 -4.49 -17.04
N GLY A 42 -3.78 -4.49 -17.30
CA GLY A 42 -3.27 -5.35 -18.35
C GLY A 42 -3.74 -6.77 -18.04
N PRO A 43 -4.10 -7.58 -19.05
CA PRO A 43 -4.54 -8.97 -18.82
C PRO A 43 -3.59 -9.80 -17.92
N ASP A 44 -2.34 -9.36 -17.78
CA ASP A 44 -1.29 -9.99 -16.97
C ASP A 44 -1.27 -9.56 -15.48
N ASP A 45 -1.94 -8.46 -15.12
CA ASP A 45 -1.96 -7.88 -13.76
C ASP A 45 -3.20 -8.30 -12.95
N ASP A 46 -3.98 -9.23 -13.48
CA ASP A 46 -5.16 -9.78 -12.84
C ASP A 46 -4.74 -10.66 -11.65
N PRO A 47 -5.37 -10.51 -10.48
CA PRO A 47 -5.07 -11.39 -9.34
C PRO A 47 -5.31 -12.87 -9.69
N ASP A 48 -6.26 -13.13 -10.59
CA ASP A 48 -6.59 -14.48 -11.06
C ASP A 48 -5.46 -15.11 -11.89
N PHE A 49 -4.72 -14.33 -12.68
CA PHE A 49 -3.59 -14.81 -13.49
C PHE A 49 -2.42 -15.28 -12.59
N ILE A 50 -2.08 -14.51 -11.56
CA ILE A 50 -1.04 -14.88 -10.59
C ILE A 50 -1.43 -16.15 -9.83
N ILE A 51 -2.72 -16.31 -9.48
CA ILE A 51 -3.23 -17.51 -8.81
C ILE A 51 -3.14 -18.73 -9.74
N ASP A 52 -3.47 -18.61 -11.03
CA ASP A 52 -3.33 -19.70 -12.00
C ASP A 52 -1.86 -20.07 -12.24
N LEU A 53 -0.97 -19.07 -12.31
CA LEU A 53 0.47 -19.28 -12.45
C LEU A 53 1.05 -20.01 -11.23
N ASP A 54 0.74 -19.58 -10.00
CA ASP A 54 1.21 -20.28 -8.78
C ASP A 54 0.69 -21.73 -8.73
N ARG A 55 -0.56 -21.97 -9.16
CA ARG A 55 -1.11 -23.33 -9.29
C ARG A 55 -0.36 -24.18 -10.32
N ARG A 56 0.03 -23.61 -11.47
CA ARG A 56 0.80 -24.32 -12.51
C ARG A 56 2.24 -24.56 -12.10
N THR A 57 2.90 -23.57 -11.49
CA THR A 57 4.30 -23.66 -11.06
C THR A 57 4.48 -24.57 -9.83
N ARG A 58 3.47 -24.65 -8.96
CA ARG A 58 3.52 -25.40 -7.70
C ARG A 58 2.77 -26.73 -7.73
N GLY A 59 1.96 -26.98 -8.77
CA GLY A 59 1.29 -28.26 -9.00
C GLY A 59 2.26 -29.36 -9.44
N PRO A 60 1.90 -30.64 -9.25
CA PRO A 60 2.76 -31.80 -9.56
C PRO A 60 2.98 -32.03 -11.07
N ASN A 61 2.47 -31.16 -11.94
CA ASN A 61 2.47 -31.36 -13.40
C ASN A 61 3.81 -30.99 -14.07
N GLY A 62 4.86 -30.71 -13.30
CA GLY A 62 6.23 -30.55 -13.82
C GLY A 62 6.91 -31.87 -14.23
N SER A 63 6.19 -32.99 -14.30
CA SER A 63 6.78 -34.32 -14.57
C SER A 63 6.12 -35.13 -15.69
N ASP A 64 5.26 -34.56 -16.54
CA ASP A 64 4.50 -35.35 -17.53
C ASP A 64 4.39 -34.69 -18.92
N SER A 65 5.43 -33.99 -19.37
CA SER A 65 5.44 -33.37 -20.72
C SER A 65 6.71 -33.64 -21.53
N ASP A 66 7.32 -34.83 -21.35
CA ASP A 66 8.45 -35.33 -22.14
C ASP A 66 8.17 -36.72 -22.75
N ASP A 67 6.97 -36.95 -23.28
CA ASP A 67 6.68 -38.13 -24.12
C ASP A 67 5.61 -37.81 -25.19
N ASN A 68 6.03 -37.22 -26.32
CA ASN A 68 5.56 -37.43 -27.71
C ASN A 68 6.39 -36.59 -28.70
#